data_AF-A0A8T5KXY6-F1
#
_entry.id   AF-A0A8T5KXY6-F1
#
_cell.length_a   1.000
_cell.length_b   1.000
_cell.length_c   1.000
_cell.angle_alpha   90.00
_cell.angle_beta   90.00
_cell.angle_gamma   90.00
#
_symmetry.space_group_name_H-M   'P 1'
#
loop_
_entity.id
_entity.type
_entity.pdbx_description
1 polymer ?
#
loop_
_entity_poly.entity_id
_entity_poly.type
_entity_poly.pdbx_seq_one_letter_code
_entity_poly.pdbx_strand_id
1 'polypeptide(L)'
;MNNEEVIRKQGKDPKFYLPIIKLLEKGPLSIKEVARFLNITYGAAKPRLHKLEKWGFTKRMKRGFYCLPETFENYSKISKIKGDLFFIKGCIRVMGSSNGVWITVYNSKFGEINNGKYCVVESFEKDKVIIRKSNKFAGSKLYLLKSKSVGISLSRKLISKNILKILSAKAMPVKIGIYLDEWDVSIGDLFSTESLEDGQLANELNKIGVVKKPSKFDNLKADIIFNYKNNKIPIEVTASKPSLDSNQPQHRMSSIKASQILMRFYFSIKWNHLHNLSTVLVLHKDWGNQDWVKKEREFMKNFNCYVIFTDFKGNWAHKSALEIKRSTESSLFNKTTLLRSS
;
A
#
# COMPACT_ATOMS: atom_id res chain seq x y z
N MET A 1 -19.28 -26.76 -31.64
CA MET A 1 -20.00 -25.77 -32.47
C MET A 1 -19.13 -24.52 -32.59
N ASN A 2 -18.92 -24.00 -33.79
CA ASN A 2 -18.12 -22.78 -33.99
C ASN A 2 -18.86 -21.57 -33.38
N ASN A 3 -18.17 -20.75 -32.57
CA ASN A 3 -18.74 -19.56 -31.92
C ASN A 3 -19.45 -18.62 -32.91
N GLU A 4 -18.93 -18.54 -34.14
CA GLU A 4 -19.51 -17.75 -35.21
C GLU A 4 -20.90 -18.25 -35.63
N GLU A 5 -21.08 -19.56 -35.72
CA GLU A 5 -22.33 -20.20 -36.15
C GLU A 5 -23.45 -19.98 -35.13
N VAL A 6 -23.10 -20.02 -33.84
CA VAL A 6 -24.04 -19.76 -32.75
C VAL A 6 -24.48 -18.29 -32.72
N ILE A 7 -23.54 -17.35 -32.92
CA ILE A 7 -23.87 -15.92 -32.96
C ILE A 7 -24.77 -15.61 -34.16
N ARG A 8 -24.50 -16.23 -35.32
CA ARG A 8 -25.39 -16.13 -36.50
C ARG A 8 -26.78 -16.71 -36.24
N LYS A 9 -26.88 -17.86 -35.55
CA LYS A 9 -28.18 -18.45 -35.12
C LYS A 9 -28.98 -17.56 -34.16
N GLN A 10 -28.33 -16.61 -33.48
CA GLN A 10 -28.99 -15.60 -32.65
C GLN A 10 -29.39 -14.32 -33.41
N GLY A 11 -29.23 -14.29 -34.74
CA GLY A 11 -29.58 -13.15 -35.60
C GLY A 11 -28.69 -11.92 -35.36
N LYS A 12 -27.40 -12.14 -35.09
CA LYS A 12 -26.42 -11.08 -34.80
C LYS A 12 -25.17 -11.24 -35.64
N ASP A 13 -24.53 -10.12 -35.97
CA ASP A 13 -23.29 -10.13 -36.74
C ASP A 13 -22.09 -10.52 -35.84
N PRO A 14 -21.41 -11.64 -36.13
CA PRO A 14 -20.26 -12.12 -35.37
C PRO A 14 -19.12 -11.10 -35.25
N LYS A 15 -18.97 -10.17 -36.21
CA LYS A 15 -17.90 -9.15 -36.18
C LYS A 15 -17.93 -8.27 -34.94
N PHE A 16 -19.10 -8.09 -34.31
CA PHE A 16 -19.24 -7.29 -33.10
C PHE A 16 -18.90 -8.03 -31.79
N TYR A 17 -18.91 -9.36 -31.82
CA TYR A 17 -18.87 -10.20 -30.62
C TYR A 17 -17.62 -11.09 -30.56
N LEU A 18 -17.15 -11.60 -31.71
CA LEU A 18 -15.92 -12.40 -31.79
C LEU A 18 -14.67 -11.67 -31.28
N PRO A 19 -14.47 -10.36 -31.53
CA PRO A 19 -13.32 -9.64 -30.96
C PRO A 19 -13.32 -9.62 -29.42
N ILE A 20 -14.50 -9.58 -28.80
CA ILE A 20 -14.63 -9.62 -27.34
C ILE A 20 -14.26 -11.01 -26.82
N ILE A 21 -14.75 -12.07 -27.46
CA ILE A 21 -14.42 -13.47 -27.09
C ILE A 21 -12.91 -13.69 -27.20
N LYS A 22 -12.28 -13.29 -28.30
CA LYS A 22 -10.81 -13.38 -28.51
C LYS A 22 -10.01 -12.58 -27.48
N LEU A 23 -10.51 -11.43 -27.03
CA LEU A 23 -9.85 -10.68 -25.95
C LEU A 23 -9.91 -11.43 -24.62
N LEU A 24 -11.01 -12.11 -24.34
CA LEU A 24 -11.21 -12.86 -23.09
C LEU A 24 -10.44 -14.18 -23.05
N GLU A 25 -9.99 -14.71 -24.20
CA GLU A 25 -9.02 -15.81 -24.27
C GLU A 25 -7.68 -15.44 -23.59
N LYS A 26 -7.33 -14.15 -23.56
CA LYS A 26 -6.12 -13.64 -22.91
C LYS A 26 -6.27 -13.47 -21.38
N GLY A 27 -7.49 -13.57 -20.86
CA GLY A 27 -7.78 -13.45 -19.44
C GLY A 27 -9.03 -12.62 -19.11
N PRO A 28 -9.41 -12.55 -17.82
CA PRO A 28 -10.59 -11.79 -17.40
C PRO A 28 -10.43 -10.28 -17.61
N LEU A 29 -11.46 -9.63 -18.15
CA LEU A 29 -11.45 -8.18 -18.43
C LEU A 29 -12.71 -7.49 -17.90
N SER A 30 -12.55 -6.27 -17.42
CA SER A 30 -13.67 -5.38 -17.09
C SER A 30 -14.28 -4.76 -18.36
N ILE A 31 -15.49 -4.23 -18.24
CA ILE A 31 -16.17 -3.52 -19.35
C ILE A 31 -15.31 -2.33 -19.85
N LYS A 32 -14.63 -1.62 -18.94
CA LYS A 32 -13.75 -0.49 -19.29
C LYS A 32 -12.55 -0.95 -20.11
N GLU A 33 -11.95 -2.08 -19.75
CA GLU A 33 -10.80 -2.63 -20.46
C GLU A 33 -11.20 -3.14 -21.84
N VAL A 34 -12.33 -3.84 -21.96
CA VAL A 34 -12.87 -4.26 -23.26
C VAL A 34 -13.16 -3.05 -24.14
N ALA A 35 -13.76 -2.00 -23.59
CA ALA A 35 -14.00 -0.75 -24.30
C ALA A 35 -12.70 -0.13 -24.82
N ARG A 36 -11.66 -0.06 -23.96
CA ARG A 36 -10.34 0.46 -24.31
C ARG A 36 -9.65 -0.39 -25.39
N PHE A 37 -9.62 -1.71 -25.25
CA PHE A 37 -8.89 -2.60 -26.17
C PHE A 37 -9.54 -2.70 -27.54
N LEU A 38 -10.86 -2.56 -27.63
CA LEU A 38 -11.58 -2.53 -28.91
C LEU A 38 -11.77 -1.13 -29.48
N ASN A 39 -11.26 -0.10 -28.78
CA ASN A 39 -11.48 1.31 -29.12
C ASN A 39 -12.97 1.65 -29.35
N ILE A 40 -13.83 1.19 -28.42
CA ILE A 40 -15.27 1.45 -28.43
C ILE A 40 -15.70 2.13 -27.13
N THR A 41 -16.89 2.73 -27.13
CA THR A 41 -17.43 3.34 -25.91
C THR A 41 -17.85 2.28 -24.88
N TYR A 42 -17.81 2.66 -23.60
CA TYR A 42 -18.35 1.82 -22.52
C TYR A 42 -19.81 1.43 -22.75
N GLY A 43 -20.61 2.36 -23.30
CA GLY A 43 -22.01 2.14 -23.67
C GLY A 43 -22.20 1.10 -24.77
N ALA A 44 -21.21 0.92 -25.66
CA ALA A 44 -21.21 -0.14 -26.66
C ALA A 44 -20.68 -1.48 -26.13
N ALA A 45 -19.67 -1.46 -25.26
CA ALA A 45 -19.06 -2.67 -24.69
C ALA A 45 -20.01 -3.41 -23.71
N LYS A 46 -20.67 -2.67 -22.82
CA LYS A 46 -21.57 -3.22 -21.79
C LYS A 46 -22.69 -4.12 -22.35
N PRO A 47 -23.54 -3.68 -23.30
CA PRO A 47 -24.62 -4.51 -23.81
C PRO A 47 -24.12 -5.71 -24.61
N ARG A 48 -22.93 -5.63 -25.23
CA ARG A 48 -22.34 -6.77 -25.96
C ARG A 48 -21.89 -7.86 -24.99
N LEU A 49 -21.20 -7.49 -23.90
CA LEU A 49 -20.81 -8.42 -22.84
C LEU A 49 -22.01 -9.05 -22.14
N HIS A 50 -23.06 -8.27 -21.83
CA HIS A 50 -24.29 -8.81 -21.25
C HIS A 50 -24.99 -9.83 -22.17
N LYS A 51 -24.99 -9.59 -23.50
CA LYS A 51 -25.55 -10.54 -24.47
C LYS A 51 -24.72 -11.82 -24.56
N LEU A 52 -23.39 -11.69 -24.61
CA LEU A 52 -22.48 -12.84 -24.59
C LEU A 52 -22.63 -13.67 -23.32
N GLU A 53 -22.84 -13.02 -22.17
CA GLU A 53 -23.15 -13.70 -20.91
C GLU A 53 -24.48 -14.47 -21.00
N LYS A 54 -25.54 -13.84 -21.52
CA LYS A 54 -26.85 -14.48 -21.71
C LYS A 54 -26.79 -15.70 -22.63
N TRP A 55 -25.94 -15.65 -23.66
CA TRP A 55 -25.72 -16.77 -24.59
C TRP A 55 -24.72 -17.81 -24.08
N GLY A 56 -24.17 -17.63 -22.87
CA GLY A 56 -23.24 -18.59 -22.28
C GLY A 56 -21.80 -18.53 -22.81
N PHE A 57 -21.46 -17.58 -23.69
CA PHE A 57 -20.08 -17.39 -24.18
C PHE A 57 -19.13 -16.79 -23.15
N THR A 58 -19.68 -16.09 -22.17
CA THR A 58 -18.90 -15.46 -21.10
C THR A 58 -19.61 -15.66 -19.79
N LYS A 59 -18.86 -15.59 -18.69
CA LYS A 59 -19.38 -15.54 -17.34
C LYS A 59 -18.94 -14.23 -16.71
N ARG A 60 -19.87 -13.58 -16.00
CA ARG A 60 -19.53 -12.43 -15.19
C ARG A 60 -18.98 -12.88 -13.84
N MET A 61 -17.78 -12.41 -13.53
CA MET A 61 -17.11 -12.60 -12.25
C MET A 61 -17.57 -11.55 -11.23
N LYS A 62 -17.22 -11.77 -9.96
CA LYS A 62 -17.31 -10.72 -8.93
C LYS A 62 -16.56 -9.47 -9.43
N ARG A 63 -17.07 -8.29 -9.08
CA ARG A 63 -16.50 -6.97 -9.46
C ARG A 63 -16.69 -6.53 -10.91
N GLY A 64 -17.50 -7.23 -11.70
CA GLY A 64 -17.90 -6.78 -13.04
C GLY A 64 -16.87 -7.06 -14.13
N PHE A 65 -15.94 -7.99 -13.87
CA PHE A 65 -15.09 -8.60 -14.88
C PHE A 65 -15.86 -9.71 -15.61
N TYR A 66 -15.48 -9.97 -16.85
CA TYR A 66 -16.00 -11.05 -17.69
C TYR A 66 -14.85 -11.97 -18.06
N CYS A 67 -15.13 -13.26 -18.19
CA CYS A 67 -14.18 -14.26 -18.69
C CYS A 67 -14.93 -15.35 -19.48
N LEU A 68 -14.19 -16.26 -20.13
CA LEU A 68 -14.78 -17.43 -20.76
C LEU A 68 -15.23 -18.46 -19.70
N PRO A 69 -16.26 -19.29 -19.96
CA PRO A 69 -16.76 -20.28 -19.01
C PRO A 69 -15.69 -21.25 -18.48
N GLU A 70 -14.81 -21.74 -19.36
CA GLU A 70 -13.70 -22.64 -19.00
C GLU A 70 -12.70 -21.94 -18.07
N THR A 71 -12.42 -20.66 -18.35
CA THR A 71 -11.62 -19.79 -17.49
C THR A 71 -12.34 -19.55 -16.16
N PHE A 72 -13.67 -19.40 -16.15
CA PHE A 72 -14.44 -19.17 -14.93
C PHE A 72 -14.35 -20.34 -13.95
N GLU A 73 -14.29 -21.59 -14.40
CA GLU A 73 -14.13 -22.75 -13.52
C GLU A 73 -12.74 -22.80 -12.86
N ASN A 74 -11.70 -22.45 -13.61
CA ASN A 74 -10.36 -22.27 -13.07
C ASN A 74 -10.32 -21.11 -12.06
N TYR A 75 -10.94 -19.97 -12.37
CA TYR A 75 -10.94 -18.79 -11.50
C TYR A 75 -11.94 -18.83 -10.33
N SER A 76 -12.98 -19.67 -10.38
CA SER A 76 -13.93 -19.87 -9.27
C SER A 76 -13.38 -20.79 -8.19
N LYS A 77 -12.52 -21.76 -8.58
CA LYS A 77 -11.63 -22.47 -7.63
C LYS A 77 -10.53 -21.53 -7.11
N ILE A 78 -10.08 -20.55 -7.92
CA ILE A 78 -9.17 -19.46 -7.52
C ILE A 78 -9.97 -18.25 -6.99
N SER A 79 -10.76 -18.44 -5.93
CA SER A 79 -11.32 -17.32 -5.15
C SER A 79 -10.27 -16.49 -4.38
N LYS A 80 -8.99 -16.60 -4.76
CA LYS A 80 -7.83 -15.88 -4.24
C LYS A 80 -7.07 -15.20 -5.39
N ILE A 81 -7.71 -14.33 -6.17
CA ILE A 81 -6.95 -13.18 -6.69
C ILE A 81 -6.71 -12.27 -5.48
N LYS A 82 -5.65 -12.59 -4.73
CA LYS A 82 -5.11 -11.72 -3.68
C LYS A 82 -4.43 -10.58 -4.42
N GLY A 83 -5.11 -9.44 -4.56
CA GLY A 83 -4.38 -8.19 -4.76
C GLY A 83 -3.40 -8.00 -3.61
N ASP A 84 -2.47 -7.06 -3.74
CA ASP A 84 -1.51 -6.80 -2.68
C ASP A 84 -2.23 -6.31 -1.42
N LEU A 85 -2.24 -7.17 -0.38
CA LEU A 85 -2.81 -6.85 0.92
C LEU A 85 -1.81 -5.97 1.67
N PHE A 86 -2.20 -4.71 1.86
CA PHE A 86 -1.39 -3.73 2.57
C PHE A 86 -2.01 -3.40 3.93
N PHE A 87 -1.18 -3.33 4.97
CA PHE A 87 -1.63 -2.99 6.31
C PHE A 87 -1.30 -1.54 6.66
N ILE A 88 -2.34 -0.79 7.02
CA ILE A 88 -2.24 0.59 7.52
C ILE A 88 -2.62 0.67 9.00
N LYS A 89 -2.23 1.75 9.66
CA LYS A 89 -2.45 1.94 11.09
C LYS A 89 -3.88 2.43 11.34
N GLY A 90 -4.48 1.92 12.40
CA GLY A 90 -5.76 2.40 12.88
C GLY A 90 -5.99 2.11 14.35
N CYS A 91 -7.19 2.40 14.81
CA CYS A 91 -7.68 1.99 16.12
C CYS A 91 -9.12 1.48 16.02
N ILE A 92 -9.52 0.73 17.02
CA ILE A 92 -10.87 0.23 17.18
C ILE A 92 -11.37 0.46 18.60
N ARG A 93 -12.66 0.74 18.75
CA ARG A 93 -13.33 0.81 20.06
C ARG A 93 -14.77 0.35 19.97
N VAL A 94 -15.29 -0.18 21.07
CA VAL A 94 -16.73 -0.41 21.24
C VAL A 94 -17.40 0.90 21.63
N MET A 95 -18.45 1.28 20.91
CA MET A 95 -19.20 2.49 21.22
C MET A 95 -20.35 2.14 22.18
N GLY A 96 -20.11 2.15 23.50
CA GLY A 96 -21.17 1.90 24.49
C GLY A 96 -21.85 0.50 24.42
N SER A 97 -22.81 0.25 25.30
CA SER A 97 -23.46 -1.06 25.46
C SER A 97 -24.42 -1.41 24.31
N SER A 98 -25.08 -0.40 23.72
CA SER A 98 -26.06 -0.55 22.64
C SER A 98 -25.57 -0.16 21.24
N ASN A 99 -24.43 0.52 21.09
CA ASN A 99 -23.95 0.90 19.76
C ASN A 99 -22.99 -0.12 19.14
N GLY A 100 -22.56 0.20 17.93
CA GLY A 100 -21.64 -0.60 17.14
C GLY A 100 -20.18 -0.51 17.58
N VAL A 101 -19.32 -1.03 16.72
CA VAL A 101 -17.86 -0.91 16.84
C VAL A 101 -17.39 0.15 15.87
N TRP A 102 -16.53 1.05 16.35
CA TRP A 102 -15.98 2.13 15.54
C TRP A 102 -14.51 1.85 15.23
N ILE A 103 -14.17 1.82 13.95
CA ILE A 103 -12.79 1.73 13.47
C ILE A 103 -12.38 3.11 12.95
N THR A 104 -11.21 3.57 13.36
CA THR A 104 -10.55 4.75 12.78
C THR A 104 -9.30 4.31 12.02
N VAL A 105 -9.23 4.64 10.74
CA VAL A 105 -8.07 4.45 9.87
C VAL A 105 -7.28 5.76 9.84
N TYR A 106 -6.00 5.70 10.19
CA TYR A 106 -5.11 6.87 10.18
C TYR A 106 -4.42 7.04 8.83
N ASN A 107 -5.22 7.24 7.79
CA ASN A 107 -4.73 7.52 6.44
C ASN A 107 -5.72 8.45 5.71
N SER A 108 -5.32 9.70 5.50
CA SER A 108 -6.17 10.73 4.89
C SER A 108 -6.44 10.49 3.42
N LYS A 109 -5.40 10.07 2.67
CA LYS A 109 -5.50 9.78 1.24
C LYS A 109 -6.47 8.63 0.95
N PHE A 110 -6.43 7.57 1.77
CA PHE A 110 -7.40 6.49 1.71
C PHE A 110 -8.84 7.02 1.83
N GLY A 111 -9.08 7.98 2.73
CA GLY A 111 -10.38 8.63 2.92
C GLY A 111 -10.82 9.51 1.78
N GLU A 112 -9.91 10.33 1.25
CA GLU A 112 -10.17 11.21 0.11
C GLU A 112 -10.58 10.40 -1.13
N ILE A 113 -9.83 9.33 -1.45
CA ILE A 113 -10.07 8.47 -2.62
C ILE A 113 -11.36 7.64 -2.48
N ASN A 114 -11.70 7.26 -1.24
CA ASN A 114 -12.79 6.31 -0.98
C ASN A 114 -14.01 6.90 -0.28
N ASN A 115 -14.10 8.23 -0.21
CA ASN A 115 -15.17 8.94 0.47
C ASN A 115 -16.56 8.45 0.01
N GLY A 116 -17.44 8.13 0.96
CA GLY A 116 -18.81 7.68 0.70
C GLY A 116 -18.96 6.24 0.17
N LYS A 117 -17.87 5.50 -0.05
CA LYS A 117 -17.92 4.08 -0.42
C LYS A 117 -18.23 3.20 0.79
N TYR A 118 -18.64 1.96 0.53
CA TYR A 118 -18.96 0.97 1.56
C TYR A 118 -17.85 -0.08 1.67
N CYS A 119 -17.66 -0.63 2.87
CA CYS A 119 -16.76 -1.74 3.12
C CYS A 119 -17.48 -2.91 3.80
N VAL A 120 -16.88 -4.10 3.71
CA VAL A 120 -17.22 -5.25 4.55
C VAL A 120 -15.96 -5.73 5.25
N VAL A 121 -16.11 -6.24 6.47
CA VAL A 121 -15.02 -6.90 7.19
C VAL A 121 -14.92 -8.33 6.66
N GLU A 122 -13.78 -8.68 6.08
CA GLU A 122 -13.49 -10.04 5.64
C GLU A 122 -12.98 -10.90 6.80
N SER A 123 -12.03 -10.35 7.57
CA SER A 123 -11.42 -11.04 8.70
C SER A 123 -11.16 -10.06 9.81
N PHE A 124 -11.24 -10.56 11.04
CA PHE A 124 -10.96 -9.82 12.23
C PHE A 124 -10.23 -10.75 13.22
N GLU A 125 -9.00 -10.36 13.55
CA GLU A 125 -8.14 -10.96 14.57
C GLU A 125 -7.82 -9.91 15.65
N LYS A 126 -7.28 -10.33 16.80
CA LYS A 126 -7.06 -9.49 17.99
C LYS A 126 -6.41 -8.12 17.69
N ASP A 127 -5.44 -8.06 16.80
CA ASP A 127 -4.71 -6.84 16.42
C ASP A 127 -4.86 -6.45 14.95
N LYS A 128 -5.71 -7.14 14.17
CA LYS A 128 -5.82 -6.99 12.72
C LYS A 128 -7.26 -7.01 12.24
N VAL A 129 -7.59 -6.13 11.31
CA VAL A 129 -8.90 -6.12 10.64
C VAL A 129 -8.66 -6.01 9.15
N ILE A 130 -9.18 -6.95 8.35
CA ILE A 130 -9.11 -6.89 6.90
C ILE A 130 -10.45 -6.38 6.37
N ILE A 131 -10.42 -5.26 5.65
CA ILE A 131 -11.60 -4.65 5.05
C ILE A 131 -11.54 -4.73 3.53
N ARG A 132 -12.67 -5.09 2.92
CA ARG A 132 -12.83 -5.18 1.47
C ARG A 132 -13.83 -4.15 0.99
N LYS A 133 -13.66 -3.69 -0.25
CA LYS A 133 -14.59 -2.76 -0.86
C LYS A 133 -15.92 -3.45 -1.15
N SER A 134 -17.01 -2.78 -0.82
CA SER A 134 -18.37 -3.23 -1.12
C SER A 134 -19.08 -2.20 -1.99
N ASN A 135 -19.78 -2.70 -3.01
CA ASN A 135 -20.65 -1.88 -3.86
C ASN A 135 -22.11 -1.93 -3.39
N LYS A 136 -22.40 -2.69 -2.33
CA LYS A 136 -23.75 -2.82 -1.77
C LYS A 136 -23.91 -1.88 -0.57
N PHE A 137 -25.06 -1.22 -0.50
CA PHE A 137 -25.51 -0.42 0.65
C PHE A 137 -25.58 -1.22 1.97
N ALA A 138 -25.51 -2.55 1.89
CA ALA A 138 -25.43 -3.46 3.04
C ALA A 138 -24.06 -3.49 3.74
N GLY A 139 -23.04 -2.82 3.18
CA GLY A 139 -21.74 -2.65 3.85
C GLY A 139 -21.74 -1.49 4.85
N SER A 140 -20.64 -1.37 5.59
CA SER A 140 -20.40 -0.22 6.47
C SER A 140 -19.86 0.95 5.67
N LYS A 141 -20.50 2.12 5.80
CA LYS A 141 -20.09 3.34 5.12
C LYS A 141 -18.76 3.86 5.68
N LEU A 142 -17.90 4.35 4.79
CA LEU A 142 -16.69 5.09 5.14
C LEU A 142 -17.00 6.57 5.34
N TYR A 143 -16.51 7.14 6.43
CA TYR A 143 -16.69 8.55 6.80
C TYR A 143 -15.35 9.26 6.81
N LEU A 144 -15.17 10.31 6.00
CA LEU A 144 -14.04 11.21 6.18
C LEU A 144 -14.27 12.05 7.44
N LEU A 145 -13.35 11.95 8.40
CA LEU A 145 -13.43 12.65 9.67
C LEU A 145 -12.81 14.04 9.56
N LYS A 146 -13.22 14.98 10.43
CA LYS A 146 -12.62 16.33 10.51
C LYS A 146 -11.09 16.29 10.71
N SER A 147 -10.59 15.27 11.39
CA SER A 147 -9.15 15.02 11.58
C SER A 147 -8.42 14.50 10.33
N LYS A 148 -9.08 14.49 9.16
CA LYS A 148 -8.61 13.86 7.93
C LYS A 148 -8.32 12.36 8.07
N SER A 149 -8.86 11.68 9.09
CA SER A 149 -8.83 10.21 9.21
C SER A 149 -10.10 9.60 8.59
N VAL A 150 -10.17 8.27 8.48
CA VAL A 150 -11.39 7.58 8.02
C VAL A 150 -12.06 6.85 9.18
N GLY A 151 -13.34 7.11 9.38
CA GLY A 151 -14.19 6.37 10.31
C GLY A 151 -14.98 5.28 9.60
N ILE A 152 -15.13 4.14 10.27
CA ILE A 152 -15.97 3.03 9.83
C ILE A 152 -16.84 2.59 11.00
N SER A 153 -18.16 2.63 10.81
CA SER A 153 -19.13 2.14 11.79
C SER A 153 -19.55 0.72 11.45
N LEU A 154 -19.23 -0.23 12.31
CA LEU A 154 -19.62 -1.63 12.19
C LEU A 154 -20.75 -1.94 13.17
N SER A 155 -21.81 -2.60 12.70
CA SER A 155 -22.81 -3.15 13.62
C SER A 155 -22.17 -4.23 14.50
N ARG A 156 -22.45 -4.19 15.81
CA ARG A 156 -21.98 -5.18 16.78
C ARG A 156 -22.38 -6.61 16.39
N LYS A 157 -23.52 -6.76 15.69
CA LYS A 157 -24.04 -8.05 15.19
C LYS A 157 -23.14 -8.70 14.13
N LEU A 158 -22.29 -7.92 13.45
CA LEU A 158 -21.38 -8.41 12.41
C LEU A 158 -20.05 -8.94 12.99
N ILE A 159 -19.84 -8.84 14.30
CA ILE A 159 -18.59 -9.21 14.96
C ILE A 159 -18.86 -10.42 15.86
N SER A 160 -17.99 -11.43 15.77
CA SER A 160 -18.14 -12.64 16.58
C SER A 160 -18.04 -12.34 18.08
N LYS A 161 -18.75 -13.11 18.90
CA LYS A 161 -18.72 -12.97 20.36
C LYS A 161 -17.29 -13.05 20.93
N ASN A 162 -16.44 -13.90 20.36
CA ASN A 162 -15.05 -14.07 20.80
C ASN A 162 -14.23 -12.79 20.59
N ILE A 163 -14.42 -12.11 19.46
CA ILE A 163 -13.74 -10.85 19.18
C ILE A 163 -14.28 -9.74 20.08
N LEU A 164 -15.61 -9.67 20.26
CA LEU A 164 -16.23 -8.67 21.14
C LEU A 164 -15.73 -8.76 22.59
N LYS A 165 -15.41 -9.96 23.10
CA LYS A 165 -14.83 -10.15 24.44
C LYS A 165 -13.45 -9.50 24.59
N ILE A 166 -12.70 -9.35 23.49
CA ILE A 166 -11.34 -8.80 23.49
C ILE A 166 -11.37 -7.28 23.27
N LEU A 167 -12.45 -6.75 22.69
CA LEU A 167 -12.59 -5.32 22.42
C LEU A 167 -13.00 -4.55 23.67
N SER A 168 -12.40 -3.38 23.82
CA SER A 168 -12.67 -2.45 24.92
C SER A 168 -13.45 -1.21 24.43
N ALA A 169 -14.09 -0.51 25.38
CA ALA A 169 -14.58 0.85 25.15
C ALA A 169 -13.40 1.84 24.95
N LYS A 170 -12.22 1.53 25.50
CA LYS A 170 -10.98 2.27 25.21
C LYS A 170 -10.50 1.99 23.80
N ALA A 171 -9.93 3.00 23.14
CA ALA A 171 -9.37 2.83 21.80
C ALA A 171 -8.18 1.88 21.82
N MET A 172 -8.30 0.78 21.09
CA MET A 172 -7.26 -0.23 20.92
C MET A 172 -6.60 -0.08 19.55
N PRO A 173 -5.28 -0.06 19.46
CA PRO A 173 -4.57 0.03 18.18
C PRO A 173 -4.73 -1.27 17.37
N VAL A 174 -4.94 -1.15 16.06
CA VAL A 174 -5.08 -2.28 15.13
C VAL A 174 -4.39 -2.00 13.79
N LYS A 175 -4.01 -3.06 13.10
CA LYS A 175 -3.57 -3.04 11.69
C LYS A 175 -4.76 -3.28 10.78
N ILE A 176 -5.02 -2.36 9.88
CA ILE A 176 -6.14 -2.43 8.94
C ILE A 176 -5.60 -2.89 7.59
N GLY A 177 -5.95 -4.10 7.18
CA GLY A 177 -5.60 -4.68 5.89
C GLY A 177 -6.54 -4.20 4.80
N ILE A 178 -5.99 -3.65 3.72
CA ILE A 178 -6.71 -3.24 2.51
C ILE A 178 -6.04 -3.86 1.27
N TYR A 179 -6.84 -4.25 0.30
CA TYR A 179 -6.34 -4.67 -1.01
C TYR A 179 -6.24 -3.44 -1.93
N LEU A 180 -5.02 -3.05 -2.30
CA LEU A 180 -4.77 -1.83 -3.06
C LEU A 180 -5.64 -1.70 -4.32
N ASP A 181 -5.67 -2.77 -5.12
CA ASP A 181 -6.43 -2.83 -6.37
C ASP A 181 -7.94 -2.67 -6.18
N GLU A 182 -8.48 -3.16 -5.05
CA GLU A 182 -9.92 -3.02 -4.76
C GLU A 182 -10.27 -1.57 -4.51
N TRP A 183 -9.42 -0.90 -3.74
CA TRP A 183 -9.66 0.42 -3.23
C TRP A 183 -9.21 1.52 -4.20
N ASP A 184 -8.55 1.16 -5.31
CA ASP A 184 -7.97 2.10 -6.28
C ASP A 184 -6.97 3.05 -5.61
N VAL A 185 -6.10 2.47 -4.77
CA VAL A 185 -5.12 3.19 -3.95
C VAL A 185 -3.74 2.68 -4.29
N SER A 186 -2.82 3.57 -4.65
CA SER A 186 -1.42 3.22 -4.90
C SER A 186 -0.62 3.17 -3.60
N ILE A 187 0.57 2.57 -3.65
CA ILE A 187 1.54 2.63 -2.55
C ILE A 187 1.92 4.08 -2.25
N GLY A 188 2.16 4.89 -3.28
CA GLY A 188 2.43 6.31 -3.12
C GLY A 188 1.36 7.02 -2.30
N ASP A 189 0.07 6.74 -2.55
CA ASP A 189 -1.04 7.33 -1.80
C ASP A 189 -1.01 6.95 -0.32
N LEU A 190 -0.61 5.72 0.00
CA LEU A 190 -0.54 5.25 1.40
C LEU A 190 0.65 5.83 2.17
N PHE A 191 1.75 6.10 1.49
CA PHE A 191 2.94 6.65 2.12
C PHE A 191 2.96 8.18 2.15
N SER A 192 2.29 8.85 1.20
CA SER A 192 2.25 10.31 1.08
C SER A 192 1.44 11.05 2.16
N THR A 193 0.93 10.35 3.19
CA THR A 193 0.06 10.97 4.21
C THR A 193 0.82 11.86 5.18
N GLU A 194 2.07 11.51 5.48
CA GLU A 194 2.91 12.24 6.44
C GLU A 194 3.93 13.12 5.70
N SER A 195 4.48 12.64 4.58
CA SER A 195 5.39 13.35 3.70
C SER A 195 5.22 12.87 2.26
N LEU A 196 5.25 13.80 1.29
CA LEU A 196 5.20 13.46 -0.14
C LEU A 196 6.44 12.66 -0.56
N GLU A 197 7.58 12.96 0.07
CA GLU A 197 8.87 12.34 -0.19
C GLU A 197 8.85 10.84 0.16
N ASP A 198 8.19 10.46 1.25
CA ASP A 198 7.97 9.05 1.62
C ASP A 198 7.21 8.30 0.51
N GLY A 199 6.17 8.92 -0.04
CA GLY A 199 5.36 8.36 -1.11
C GLY A 199 6.13 8.15 -2.40
N GLN A 200 6.95 9.14 -2.79
CA GLN A 200 7.79 9.07 -3.98
C GLN A 200 8.83 7.94 -3.85
N LEU A 201 9.53 7.87 -2.71
CA LEU A 201 10.52 6.82 -2.48
C LEU A 201 9.89 5.43 -2.38
N ALA A 202 8.76 5.29 -1.69
CA ALA A 202 8.04 4.01 -1.57
C ALA A 202 7.60 3.48 -2.94
N ASN A 203 7.14 4.35 -3.84
CA ASN A 203 6.77 3.95 -5.21
C ASN A 203 7.96 3.40 -6.00
N GLU A 204 9.12 4.07 -5.95
CA GLU A 204 10.31 3.60 -6.66
C GLU A 204 10.87 2.30 -6.05
N LEU A 205 10.88 2.18 -4.72
CA LEU A 205 11.29 0.95 -4.04
C LEU A 205 10.35 -0.22 -4.36
N ASN A 206 9.04 0.02 -4.50
CA ASN A 206 8.09 -1.04 -4.82
C ASN A 206 8.30 -1.66 -6.21
N LYS A 207 8.96 -0.94 -7.13
CA LYS A 207 9.34 -1.50 -8.44
C LYS A 207 10.46 -2.53 -8.32
N ILE A 208 11.20 -2.54 -7.21
CA ILE A 208 12.43 -3.31 -7.01
C ILE A 208 12.23 -4.42 -5.96
N GLY A 209 11.38 -4.21 -4.97
CA GLY A 209 11.10 -5.15 -3.89
C GLY A 209 9.79 -4.82 -3.16
N VAL A 210 9.59 -5.39 -1.97
CA VAL A 210 8.30 -5.27 -1.26
C VAL A 210 8.39 -4.21 -0.17
N VAL A 211 7.56 -3.16 -0.29
CA VAL A 211 7.46 -2.10 0.73
C VAL A 211 6.33 -2.36 1.73
N LYS A 212 6.54 -1.99 2.99
CA LYS A 212 5.56 -2.12 4.07
C LYS A 212 5.61 -0.88 4.98
N LYS A 213 4.48 -0.51 5.58
CA LYS A 213 4.47 0.51 6.64
C LYS A 213 5.02 -0.09 7.93
N PRO A 214 5.91 0.62 8.65
CA PRO A 214 6.44 0.15 9.92
C PRO A 214 5.35 0.06 10.98
N SER A 215 5.42 -0.95 11.83
CA SER A 215 4.54 -1.09 12.99
C SER A 215 4.85 0.02 14.01
N LYS A 216 3.83 0.63 14.63
CA LYS A 216 4.07 1.58 15.76
C LYS A 216 4.68 0.91 16.99
N PHE A 217 4.74 -0.44 17.01
CA PHE A 217 5.22 -1.23 18.13
C PHE A 217 6.67 -1.70 18.01
N ASP A 218 7.31 -1.41 16.88
CA ASP A 218 8.73 -1.68 16.72
C ASP A 218 9.47 -0.48 17.32
N ASN A 219 10.51 -0.68 18.15
CA ASN A 219 11.39 0.38 18.70
C ASN A 219 12.27 1.02 17.61
N LEU A 220 11.67 1.33 16.47
CA LEU A 220 12.28 1.72 15.23
C LEU A 220 11.52 2.93 14.69
N LYS A 221 12.24 4.04 14.57
CA LYS A 221 11.74 5.24 13.91
C LYS A 221 12.02 5.11 12.41
N ALA A 222 11.20 4.34 11.71
CA ALA A 222 11.25 4.22 10.27
C ALA A 222 9.95 4.75 9.66
N ASP A 223 10.04 5.21 8.43
CA ASP A 223 8.91 5.68 7.62
C ASP A 223 8.50 4.59 6.61
N ILE A 224 9.49 3.83 6.12
CA ILE A 224 9.33 2.74 5.15
C ILE A 224 10.10 1.50 5.63
N ILE A 225 9.48 0.32 5.49
CA ILE A 225 10.19 -0.96 5.57
C ILE A 225 10.31 -1.51 4.15
N PHE A 226 11.53 -1.62 3.64
CA PHE A 226 11.82 -2.22 2.35
C PHE A 226 12.32 -3.65 2.52
N ASN A 227 11.69 -4.61 1.84
CA ASN A 227 12.14 -6.00 1.82
C ASN A 227 12.71 -6.34 0.45
N TYR A 228 13.97 -6.74 0.42
CA TYR A 228 14.68 -7.11 -0.79
C TYR A 228 15.55 -8.33 -0.55
N LYS A 229 15.40 -9.39 -1.39
CA LYS A 229 16.15 -10.66 -1.26
C LYS A 229 16.17 -11.19 0.20
N ASN A 230 15.02 -11.21 0.86
CA ASN A 230 14.82 -11.61 2.27
C ASN A 230 15.45 -10.71 3.35
N ASN A 231 16.05 -9.59 3.00
CA ASN A 231 16.49 -8.58 3.97
C ASN A 231 15.40 -7.55 4.23
N LYS A 232 15.09 -7.32 5.50
CA LYS A 232 14.22 -6.24 5.96
C LYS A 232 15.07 -5.01 6.28
N ILE A 233 14.80 -3.90 5.61
CA ILE A 233 15.57 -2.67 5.69
C ILE A 233 14.66 -1.54 6.14
N PRO A 234 14.81 -1.07 7.38
CA PRO A 234 14.23 0.17 7.82
C PRO A 234 14.81 1.37 7.07
N ILE A 235 13.93 2.24 6.58
CA ILE A 235 14.29 3.48 5.92
C ILE A 235 13.58 4.61 6.63
N GLU A 236 14.36 5.61 7.01
CA GLU A 236 13.90 6.87 7.59
C GLU A 236 14.19 8.01 6.62
N VAL A 237 13.23 8.90 6.40
CA VAL A 237 13.32 10.01 5.45
C VAL A 237 13.23 11.33 6.21
N THR A 238 14.12 12.26 5.87
CA THR A 238 14.15 13.60 6.44
C THR A 238 14.42 14.64 5.35
N ALA A 239 13.34 15.17 4.80
CA ALA A 239 13.38 16.24 3.79
C ALA A 239 13.69 17.62 4.38
N SER A 240 13.50 17.80 5.70
CA SER A 240 13.77 19.06 6.38
C SER A 240 15.25 19.43 6.35
N LYS A 241 15.53 20.70 6.07
CA LYS A 241 16.88 21.28 6.13
C LYS A 241 17.33 21.51 7.59
N PRO A 242 18.65 21.59 7.86
CA PRO A 242 19.14 22.07 9.15
C PRO A 242 18.60 23.49 9.43
N SER A 243 18.22 23.75 10.68
CA SER A 243 17.90 25.11 11.12
C SER A 243 19.16 25.97 11.06
N LEU A 244 19.14 27.02 10.25
CA LEU A 244 20.15 28.07 10.27
C LEU A 244 19.66 29.10 11.31
N ASP A 245 20.27 29.18 12.48
CA ASP A 245 19.86 30.13 13.52
C ASP A 245 20.11 31.59 13.08
N SER A 246 19.04 32.37 12.90
CA SER A 246 18.60 33.43 13.84
C SER A 246 17.97 34.70 13.22
N ASN A 247 18.13 35.00 11.93
CA ASN A 247 17.74 36.34 11.39
C ASN A 247 16.75 36.37 10.20
N GLN A 248 16.02 35.29 9.91
CA GLN A 248 14.94 35.35 8.92
C GLN A 248 13.61 34.92 9.52
N PRO A 249 12.51 35.65 9.26
CA PRO A 249 11.19 35.28 9.74
C PRO A 249 10.83 33.91 9.16
N GLN A 250 10.85 32.91 10.03
CA GLN A 250 10.54 31.53 9.69
C GLN A 250 9.05 31.43 9.32
N HIS A 251 8.75 31.51 8.03
CA HIS A 251 7.45 31.10 7.51
C HIS A 251 7.31 29.58 7.65
N ARG A 252 6.83 29.12 8.81
CA ARG A 252 6.19 27.82 9.08
C ARG A 252 6.72 26.62 8.27
N MET A 253 8.02 26.38 8.21
CA MET A 253 8.57 25.07 7.85
C MET A 253 9.11 24.42 9.11
N SER A 254 8.63 23.21 9.41
CA SER A 254 9.04 22.41 10.57
C SER A 254 10.53 22.05 10.49
N SER A 255 11.39 22.92 11.01
CA SER A 255 12.83 22.67 11.10
C SER A 255 13.10 21.55 12.12
N ILE A 256 13.92 20.57 11.73
CA ILE A 256 14.37 19.50 12.63
C ILE A 256 15.65 19.96 13.31
N LYS A 257 15.70 19.86 14.65
CA LYS A 257 16.89 20.24 15.44
C LYS A 257 18.02 19.22 15.23
N ALA A 258 19.27 19.66 15.36
CA ALA A 258 20.43 18.76 15.27
C ALA A 258 20.33 17.55 16.22
N SER A 259 19.84 17.77 17.45
CA SER A 259 19.59 16.71 18.43
C SER A 259 18.61 15.64 17.94
N GLN A 260 17.64 16.02 17.11
CA GLN A 260 16.69 15.07 16.53
C GLN A 260 17.34 14.20 15.45
N ILE A 261 18.30 14.72 14.68
CA ILE A 261 19.09 13.92 13.72
C ILE A 261 20.02 12.96 14.47
N LEU A 262 20.71 13.43 15.51
CA LEU A 262 21.53 12.56 16.36
C LEU A 262 20.73 11.41 16.98
N MET A 263 19.51 11.69 17.46
CA MET A 263 18.61 10.64 17.94
C MET A 263 18.27 9.61 16.85
N ARG A 264 18.05 10.05 15.60
CA ARG A 264 17.79 9.14 14.48
C ARG A 264 18.99 8.22 14.23
N PHE A 265 20.20 8.77 14.23
CA PHE A 265 21.44 7.98 14.13
C PHE A 265 21.55 6.93 15.24
N TYR A 266 21.32 7.34 16.49
CA TYR A 266 21.33 6.43 17.64
C TYR A 266 20.30 5.29 17.50
N PHE A 267 19.05 5.60 17.10
CA PHE A 267 18.03 4.56 16.93
C PHE A 267 18.37 3.58 15.80
N SER A 268 18.94 4.05 14.70
CA SER A 268 19.43 3.20 13.62
C SER A 268 20.53 2.25 14.08
N ILE A 269 21.52 2.76 14.83
CA ILE A 269 22.61 1.95 15.39
C ILE A 269 22.04 0.91 16.37
N LYS A 270 21.18 1.34 17.30
CA LYS A 270 20.54 0.45 18.28
C LYS A 270 19.75 -0.66 17.60
N TRP A 271 18.98 -0.33 16.56
CA TRP A 271 18.24 -1.33 15.79
C TRP A 271 19.17 -2.32 15.10
N ASN A 272 20.22 -1.82 14.44
CA ASN A 272 21.20 -2.67 13.78
C ASN A 272 21.85 -3.63 14.78
N HIS A 273 22.26 -3.14 15.94
CA HIS A 273 22.87 -3.95 16.99
C HIS A 273 21.92 -5.05 17.52
N LEU A 274 20.64 -4.72 17.74
CA LEU A 274 19.65 -5.67 18.26
C LEU A 274 19.19 -6.73 17.24
N HIS A 275 19.11 -6.37 15.97
CA HIS A 275 18.51 -7.24 14.94
C HIS A 275 19.51 -7.74 13.91
N ASN A 276 20.75 -7.25 13.95
CA ASN A 276 21.77 -7.48 12.92
C ASN A 276 21.22 -7.18 11.51
N LEU A 277 20.50 -6.07 11.33
CA LEU A 277 19.89 -5.68 10.05
C LEU A 277 20.27 -4.25 9.66
N SER A 278 20.69 -4.06 8.40
CA SER A 278 21.04 -2.74 7.87
C SER A 278 19.88 -1.76 7.95
N THR A 279 20.19 -0.49 8.18
CA THR A 279 19.23 0.62 8.15
C THR A 279 19.68 1.68 7.16
N VAL A 280 18.75 2.49 6.67
CA VAL A 280 19.04 3.61 5.78
C VAL A 280 18.38 4.88 6.32
N LEU A 281 19.14 5.97 6.30
CA LEU A 281 18.66 7.33 6.52
C LEU A 281 18.81 8.13 5.23
N VAL A 282 17.71 8.69 4.74
CA VAL A 282 17.68 9.59 3.59
C VAL A 282 17.50 11.01 4.09
N LEU A 283 18.55 11.82 4.03
CA LEU A 283 18.60 13.16 4.60
C LEU A 283 18.70 14.22 3.50
N HIS A 284 18.22 15.43 3.80
CA HIS A 284 18.41 16.58 2.92
C HIS A 284 19.90 16.87 2.74
N LYS A 285 20.35 17.19 1.52
CA LYS A 285 21.77 17.40 1.18
C LYS A 285 22.46 18.45 2.05
N ASP A 286 21.73 19.48 2.46
CA ASP A 286 22.24 20.55 3.34
C ASP A 286 22.73 20.02 4.70
N TRP A 287 22.25 18.86 5.18
CA TRP A 287 22.83 18.19 6.35
C TRP A 287 24.24 17.67 6.08
N GLY A 288 24.53 17.25 4.84
CA GLY A 288 25.86 16.82 4.41
C GLY A 288 26.90 17.95 4.41
N ASN A 289 26.49 19.21 4.54
CA ASN A 289 27.41 20.35 4.71
C ASN A 289 27.88 20.51 6.16
N GLN A 290 27.22 19.88 7.13
CA GLN A 290 27.56 19.97 8.54
C GLN A 290 28.70 18.99 8.88
N ASP A 291 29.82 19.49 9.38
CA ASP A 291 31.00 18.65 9.60
C ASP A 291 30.78 17.53 10.62
N TRP A 292 30.01 17.79 11.66
CA TRP A 292 29.65 16.74 12.62
C TRP A 292 28.81 15.63 11.96
N VAL A 293 27.90 15.96 11.03
CA VAL A 293 27.10 14.95 10.30
C VAL A 293 28.00 14.10 9.41
N LYS A 294 29.01 14.70 8.75
CA LYS A 294 29.98 13.95 7.94
C LYS A 294 30.74 12.94 8.80
N LYS A 295 31.19 13.36 10.00
CA LYS A 295 31.87 12.47 10.97
C LYS A 295 30.96 11.34 11.43
N GLU A 296 29.72 11.65 11.82
CA GLU A 296 28.73 10.65 12.22
C GLU A 296 28.42 9.67 11.08
N ARG A 297 28.29 10.13 9.84
CA ARG A 297 28.07 9.26 8.68
C ARG A 297 29.16 8.21 8.51
N GLU A 298 30.42 8.58 8.69
CA GLU A 298 31.53 7.62 8.61
C GLU A 298 31.46 6.62 9.78
N PHE A 299 31.18 7.10 10.99
CA PHE A 299 30.97 6.24 12.15
C PHE A 299 29.82 5.24 11.95
N MET A 300 28.71 5.66 11.34
CA MET A 300 27.54 4.83 11.09
C MET A 300 27.79 3.66 10.14
N LYS A 301 28.77 3.77 9.23
CA LYS A 301 29.14 2.66 8.33
C LYS A 301 29.62 1.44 9.11
N ASN A 302 30.29 1.64 10.24
CA ASN A 302 30.75 0.56 11.13
C ASN A 302 29.60 -0.27 11.72
N PHE A 303 28.38 0.30 11.70
CA PHE A 303 27.15 -0.33 12.20
C PHE A 303 26.18 -0.67 11.08
N ASN A 304 26.63 -0.83 9.83
CA ASN A 304 25.77 -1.15 8.68
C ASN A 304 24.57 -0.18 8.52
N CYS A 305 24.75 1.07 8.93
CA CYS A 305 23.76 2.13 8.80
C CYS A 305 24.20 3.08 7.70
N TYR A 306 23.39 3.21 6.64
CA TYR A 306 23.74 3.99 5.46
C TYR A 306 23.04 5.34 5.47
N VAL A 307 23.78 6.42 5.23
CA VAL A 307 23.24 7.78 5.10
C VAL A 307 23.35 8.24 3.66
N ILE A 308 22.20 8.54 3.06
CA ILE A 308 22.05 9.04 1.69
C ILE A 308 21.65 10.51 1.77
N PHE A 309 22.40 11.37 1.08
CA PHE A 309 22.09 12.80 0.98
C PHE A 309 21.40 13.11 -0.34
N THR A 310 20.28 13.82 -0.30
CA THR A 310 19.48 14.16 -1.48
C THR A 310 18.86 15.54 -1.36
N ASP A 311 18.60 16.21 -2.49
CA ASP A 311 17.92 17.50 -2.51
C ASP A 311 16.40 17.41 -2.63
N PHE A 312 15.86 16.18 -2.68
CA PHE A 312 14.43 15.90 -2.83
C PHE A 312 13.80 16.56 -4.07
N LYS A 313 14.60 16.76 -5.13
CA LYS A 313 14.15 17.34 -6.41
C LYS A 313 14.40 16.41 -7.59
N GLY A 314 13.59 16.58 -8.65
CA GLY A 314 13.71 15.79 -9.88
C GLY A 314 13.62 14.28 -9.62
N ASN A 315 14.54 13.51 -10.20
CA ASN A 315 14.55 12.04 -10.11
C ASN A 315 15.25 11.50 -8.85
N TRP A 316 15.22 12.24 -7.74
CA TRP A 316 15.92 11.85 -6.52
C TRP A 316 15.44 10.49 -5.97
N ALA A 317 14.12 10.25 -5.95
CA ALA A 317 13.54 9.04 -5.37
C ALA A 317 14.05 7.79 -6.10
N HIS A 318 14.16 7.87 -7.42
CA HIS A 318 14.70 6.80 -8.25
C HIS A 318 16.19 6.57 -7.96
N LYS A 319 17.00 7.64 -7.89
CA LYS A 319 18.43 7.55 -7.57
C LYS A 319 18.66 6.94 -6.19
N SER A 320 17.92 7.41 -5.18
CA SER A 320 17.99 6.89 -3.81
C SER A 320 17.54 5.43 -3.73
N ALA A 321 16.49 5.02 -4.45
CA ALA A 321 16.06 3.62 -4.48
C ALA A 321 17.14 2.69 -5.06
N LEU A 322 17.85 3.12 -6.12
CA LEU A 322 18.97 2.38 -6.69
C LEU A 322 20.17 2.32 -5.73
N GLU A 323 20.47 3.41 -5.03
CA GLU A 323 21.54 3.45 -4.02
C GLU A 323 21.23 2.51 -2.85
N ILE A 324 19.99 2.54 -2.34
CA ILE A 324 19.51 1.62 -1.29
C ILE A 324 19.68 0.16 -1.72
N LYS A 325 19.26 -0.16 -2.95
CA LYS A 325 19.44 -1.50 -3.51
C LYS A 325 20.92 -1.91 -3.50
N ARG A 326 21.81 -1.05 -4.01
CA ARG A 326 23.26 -1.33 -4.05
C ARG A 326 23.84 -1.51 -2.64
N SER A 327 23.52 -0.63 -1.69
CA SER A 327 23.99 -0.75 -0.30
C SER A 327 23.52 -2.05 0.35
N THR A 328 22.31 -2.51 0.03
CA THR A 328 21.78 -3.81 0.49
C THR A 328 22.57 -4.98 -0.07
N GLU A 329 22.94 -4.92 -1.34
CA GLU A 329 23.70 -5.99 -2.00
C GLU A 329 25.15 -6.03 -1.50
N SER A 330 25.76 -4.88 -1.24
CA SER A 330 27.10 -4.80 -0.63
C SER A 330 27.13 -5.29 0.82
N SER A 331 26.11 -4.99 1.62
CA SER A 331 26.06 -5.45 3.02
C SER A 331 25.93 -6.97 3.13
N LEU A 332 25.19 -7.59 2.21
CA LEU A 332 25.13 -9.05 2.07
C LEU A 332 26.50 -9.65 1.82
N PHE A 333 27.29 -9.05 0.92
CA PHE A 333 28.63 -9.53 0.61
C PHE A 333 29.52 -9.56 1.86
N ASN A 334 29.61 -8.45 2.58
CA ASN A 334 30.45 -8.35 3.80
C ASN A 334 30.06 -9.36 4.89
N LYS A 335 28.77 -9.65 5.07
CA LYS A 335 28.31 -10.69 6.02
C LYS A 335 28.73 -12.10 5.59
N THR A 336 28.67 -12.38 4.29
CA THR A 336 29.02 -13.71 3.76
C THR A 336 30.53 -13.96 3.85
N THR A 337 31.33 -12.90 3.70
CA THR A 337 32.80 -12.97 3.85
C THR A 337 33.20 -13.19 5.32
N LEU A 338 32.57 -12.47 6.26
CA LEU A 338 32.84 -12.63 7.71
C LEU A 338 32.54 -14.05 8.22
N LEU A 339 31.43 -14.67 7.76
CA LEU A 339 31.07 -16.05 8.11
C LEU A 339 31.96 -17.12 7.48
N ARG A 340 32.82 -16.76 6.51
CA ARG A 340 33.81 -17.67 5.91
C ARG A 340 35.21 -17.51 6.50
N SER A 341 35.44 -16.45 7.27
CA SER A 341 36.72 -16.14 7.92
C SER A 341 36.73 -16.40 9.44
N SER A 342 35.62 -16.89 9.98
CA SER A 342 35.45 -17.41 11.34
C SER A 342 35.16 -18.90 11.26
#